data_AF-I1DZX4-F1
#
_entry.id   AF-I1DZX4-F1
#
_cell.length_a   1.000
_cell.length_b   1.000
_cell.length_c   1.000
_cell.angle_alpha   90.00
_cell.angle_beta   90.00
_cell.angle_gamma   90.00
#
_symmetry.space_group_name_H-M   'P 1'
#
loop_
_entity.id
_entity.type
_entity.pdbx_description
1 polymer ?
#
loop_
_entity_poly.entity_id
_entity_poly.type
_entity_poly.pdbx_seq_one_letter_code
_entity_poly.pdbx_strand_id
1 'polypeptide(L)'
;MKVAVSTADSGRYFQQGTALHRILSEAPYLPRCSDNKTAARIRPREYAIRYPYMQVNRPGMVSWLVFDLDHSNPLIWEDEGLPAPNIIVSNRKNGHPHLYYAIPPVCTTENARSKPIAFMKAVYEAMAARLCADPSYSGPVAKTPGHPWWNTWEIHHSIYDLGELADYVDLAVKPLWSSGPNLDAVAHSRHCLLFEELRFYAYSIVNREREQGNFGSFNRLLEAYAFNKNNFRLRGFDMNLTAAQVKATVKSVARWTWDRYTGSSRCHRGMMRLDSSLPLRERQRLSAKRTHEVRQKSTESRIRAACRQLLQQGLKLTQTAIAKLAKLSRQTVAKYRHICNEVSESSTNVISLDEVVMAPKAVKHGVHQIPAPRRGQQESSLLGGDLKSDDAKTRDVHSEDLSTRPVDWPLKE
;
A
#
# COMPACT_ATOMS: atom_id res chain seq x y z
N MET A 1 -42.48 0.34 37.71
CA MET A 1 -42.09 1.67 38.24
C MET A 1 -41.76 2.57 37.07
N LYS A 2 -42.55 3.63 36.82
CA LYS A 2 -42.20 4.70 35.88
C LYS A 2 -41.04 5.48 36.49
N VAL A 3 -39.82 5.27 35.99
CA VAL A 3 -38.67 6.07 36.39
C VAL A 3 -38.88 7.46 35.80
N ALA A 4 -39.11 8.45 36.67
CA ALA A 4 -39.12 9.84 36.29
C ALA A 4 -37.75 10.19 35.72
N VAL A 5 -37.70 10.49 34.43
CA VAL A 5 -36.50 10.98 33.75
C VAL A 5 -36.18 12.33 34.38
N SER A 6 -35.03 12.44 35.05
CA SER A 6 -34.46 13.72 35.45
C SER A 6 -34.40 14.63 34.21
N THR A 7 -35.19 15.69 34.23
CA THR A 7 -35.41 16.63 33.12
C THR A 7 -34.21 17.54 32.85
N ALA A 8 -33.17 17.51 33.69
CA ALA A 8 -32.05 18.46 33.64
C ALA A 8 -31.12 18.27 32.43
N ASP A 9 -30.79 17.03 32.04
CA ASP A 9 -29.85 16.76 30.94
C ASP A 9 -30.52 16.60 29.57
N SER A 10 -31.83 16.36 29.54
CA SER A 10 -32.58 16.16 28.28
C SER A 10 -32.60 17.41 27.41
N GLY A 11 -32.52 18.61 28.00
CA GLY A 11 -32.49 19.87 27.27
C GLY A 11 -31.19 20.12 26.49
N ARG A 12 -30.05 19.61 26.99
CA ARG A 12 -28.73 19.84 26.38
C ARG A 12 -28.59 19.19 25.01
N TYR A 13 -29.26 18.06 24.80
CA TYR A 13 -29.35 17.41 23.49
C TYR A 13 -29.95 18.30 22.39
N PHE A 14 -30.81 19.25 22.75
CA PHE A 14 -31.47 20.16 21.81
C PHE A 14 -30.78 21.53 21.74
N GLN A 15 -29.73 21.75 22.53
CA GLN A 15 -28.93 22.96 22.50
C GLN A 15 -27.80 22.84 21.48
N GLN A 16 -27.86 23.64 20.42
CA GLN A 16 -26.81 23.67 19.40
C GLN A 16 -25.45 24.04 20.01
N GLY A 17 -24.39 23.46 19.45
CA GLY A 17 -23.01 23.71 19.89
C GLY A 17 -22.55 22.87 21.08
N THR A 18 -23.38 21.99 21.65
CA THR A 18 -22.96 21.03 22.68
C THR A 18 -22.49 19.70 22.07
N ALA A 19 -21.62 18.98 22.78
CA ALA A 19 -21.20 17.64 22.38
C ALA A 19 -22.37 16.64 22.45
N LEU A 20 -23.31 16.82 23.39
CA LEU A 20 -24.54 16.03 23.49
C LEU A 20 -25.47 16.24 22.28
N HIS A 21 -25.63 17.48 21.82
CA HIS A 21 -26.36 17.73 20.58
C HIS A 21 -25.75 17.01 19.39
N ARG A 22 -24.41 16.97 19.32
CA ARG A 22 -23.70 16.23 18.27
C ARG A 22 -23.93 14.72 18.35
N ILE A 23 -24.07 14.12 19.54
CA ILE A 23 -24.47 12.71 19.66
C ILE A 23 -25.82 12.48 18.95
N LEU A 24 -26.79 13.38 19.14
CA LEU A 24 -28.10 13.26 18.50
C LEU A 24 -28.02 13.51 16.98
N SER A 25 -27.24 14.50 16.54
CA SER A 25 -27.11 14.80 15.10
C SER A 25 -26.38 13.71 14.33
N GLU A 26 -25.36 13.10 14.94
CA GLU A 26 -24.52 12.05 14.36
C GLU A 26 -25.05 10.64 14.58
N ALA A 27 -26.01 10.44 15.48
CA ALA A 27 -26.68 9.16 15.62
C ALA A 27 -27.47 8.80 14.35
N PRO A 28 -27.70 7.50 14.06
CA PRO A 28 -28.66 7.08 13.05
C PRO A 28 -30.03 7.74 13.27
N TYR A 29 -30.89 7.79 12.24
CA TYR A 29 -32.28 8.21 12.44
C TYR A 29 -33.03 7.21 13.34
N LEU A 30 -32.76 5.91 13.13
CA LEU A 30 -33.29 4.78 13.90
C LEU A 30 -32.15 3.99 14.56
N PRO A 31 -31.51 4.52 15.62
CA PRO A 31 -30.43 3.81 16.30
C PRO A 31 -30.93 2.55 17.01
N ARG A 32 -30.03 1.58 17.14
CA ARG A 32 -30.23 0.48 18.09
C ARG A 32 -30.08 1.01 19.52
N CYS A 33 -30.93 0.55 20.43
CA CYS A 33 -30.93 0.92 21.84
C CYS A 33 -31.41 -0.25 22.71
N SER A 34 -31.03 -0.22 23.99
CA SER A 34 -31.40 -1.29 24.94
C SER A 34 -31.14 -0.90 26.38
N ASP A 35 -31.82 -1.60 27.29
CA ASP A 35 -31.61 -1.49 28.74
C ASP A 35 -30.31 -2.19 29.21
N ASN A 36 -29.72 -3.02 28.35
CA ASN A 36 -28.48 -3.77 28.55
C ASN A 36 -27.58 -3.68 27.30
N LYS A 37 -26.46 -4.42 27.24
CA LYS A 37 -25.53 -4.41 26.08
C LYS A 37 -26.06 -5.16 24.82
N THR A 38 -27.32 -5.60 24.77
CA THR A 38 -27.82 -6.48 23.67
C THR A 38 -28.28 -5.77 22.39
N ALA A 39 -28.42 -4.43 22.40
CA ALA A 39 -28.87 -3.64 21.25
C ALA A 39 -30.24 -4.08 20.67
N ALA A 40 -31.14 -4.58 21.52
CA ALA A 40 -32.35 -5.31 21.11
C ALA A 40 -33.47 -4.46 20.46
N ARG A 41 -33.49 -3.14 20.66
CA ARG A 41 -34.59 -2.27 20.17
C ARG A 41 -34.10 -1.30 19.11
N ILE A 42 -34.98 -0.95 18.17
CA ILE A 42 -34.76 0.11 17.18
C ILE A 42 -35.84 1.18 17.40
N ARG A 43 -35.42 2.43 17.59
CA ARG A 43 -36.29 3.57 17.92
C ARG A 43 -35.76 4.84 17.27
N PRO A 44 -36.60 5.86 17.00
CA PRO A 44 -36.10 7.16 16.61
C PRO A 44 -35.13 7.71 17.64
N ARG A 45 -34.08 8.40 17.19
CA ARG A 45 -32.98 8.86 18.04
C ARG A 45 -33.43 9.70 19.24
N GLU A 46 -34.50 10.49 19.11
CA GLU A 46 -35.09 11.31 20.16
C GLU A 46 -35.70 10.47 21.30
N TYR A 47 -36.05 9.22 21.03
CA TYR A 47 -36.50 8.24 22.02
C TYR A 47 -35.37 7.33 22.48
N ALA A 48 -34.40 7.04 21.62
CA ALA A 48 -33.27 6.17 21.91
C ALA A 48 -32.37 6.70 23.03
N ILE A 49 -32.25 8.04 23.16
CA ILE A 49 -31.52 8.69 24.27
C ILE A 49 -32.09 8.36 25.66
N ARG A 50 -33.34 7.85 25.74
CA ARG A 50 -33.98 7.43 26.99
C ARG A 50 -33.58 6.04 27.45
N TYR A 51 -32.72 5.36 26.69
CA TYR A 51 -32.17 4.05 27.04
C TYR A 51 -30.71 4.20 27.48
N PRO A 52 -30.24 3.36 28.41
CA PRO A 52 -28.86 3.43 28.90
C PRO A 52 -27.82 3.05 27.84
N TYR A 53 -28.16 2.24 26.84
CA TYR A 53 -27.26 1.95 25.73
C TYR A 53 -27.89 2.36 24.41
N MET A 54 -27.12 3.07 23.57
CA MET A 54 -27.55 3.47 22.23
C MET A 54 -26.42 3.41 21.20
N GLN A 55 -26.81 3.25 19.95
CA GLN A 55 -25.90 3.39 18.82
C GLN A 55 -25.61 4.86 18.54
N VAL A 56 -24.34 5.26 18.68
CA VAL A 56 -23.90 6.65 18.51
C VAL A 56 -23.40 6.99 17.10
N ASN A 57 -22.93 5.99 16.34
CA ASN A 57 -22.41 6.17 14.99
C ASN A 57 -23.41 5.64 13.94
N ARG A 58 -23.54 6.35 12.81
CA ARG A 58 -24.41 5.93 11.69
C ARG A 58 -23.87 4.66 11.01
N PRO A 59 -24.73 3.83 10.41
CA PRO A 59 -24.26 2.76 9.54
C PRO A 59 -23.39 3.34 8.42
N GLY A 60 -22.17 2.83 8.25
CA GLY A 60 -21.25 3.29 7.20
C GLY A 60 -20.57 4.65 7.45
N MET A 61 -20.72 5.25 8.63
CA MET A 61 -20.00 6.48 9.01
C MET A 61 -19.57 6.44 10.48
N VAL A 62 -18.30 6.76 10.75
CA VAL A 62 -17.78 6.88 12.11
C VAL A 62 -17.53 8.35 12.40
N SER A 63 -18.26 8.92 13.36
CA SER A 63 -18.14 10.33 13.79
C SER A 63 -17.63 10.45 15.23
N TRP A 64 -17.72 9.35 15.98
CA TRP A 64 -17.26 9.20 17.36
C TRP A 64 -16.32 8.02 17.48
N LEU A 65 -15.12 8.24 18.00
CA LEU A 65 -14.27 7.18 18.53
C LEU A 65 -14.66 6.96 20.00
N VAL A 66 -15.06 5.73 20.34
CA VAL A 66 -15.56 5.38 21.66
C VAL A 66 -14.67 4.33 22.27
N PHE A 67 -14.13 4.60 23.45
CA PHE A 67 -13.24 3.69 24.17
C PHE A 67 -13.94 3.21 25.45
N ASP A 68 -14.25 1.92 25.56
CA ASP A 68 -14.75 1.28 26.81
C ASP A 68 -13.53 0.91 27.66
N LEU A 69 -13.41 1.50 28.85
CA LEU A 69 -12.27 1.25 29.74
C LEU A 69 -12.68 0.25 30.83
N ASP A 70 -11.88 -0.81 30.98
CA ASP A 70 -12.09 -1.85 31.99
C ASP A 70 -11.55 -1.46 33.39
N HIS A 71 -11.04 -0.25 33.55
CA HIS A 71 -10.60 0.31 34.84
C HIS A 71 -11.48 1.48 35.27
N SER A 72 -11.37 1.91 36.52
CA SER A 72 -12.22 2.95 37.11
C SER A 72 -11.69 4.37 36.95
N ASN A 73 -10.45 4.57 36.44
CA ASN A 73 -9.85 5.89 36.21
C ASN A 73 -10.44 6.57 34.94
N PRO A 74 -11.30 7.60 35.05
CA PRO A 74 -11.80 8.35 33.89
C PRO A 74 -10.79 9.36 33.33
N LEU A 75 -9.74 9.69 34.09
CA LEU A 75 -8.74 10.70 33.75
C LEU A 75 -7.45 10.11 33.21
N ILE A 76 -7.41 8.82 32.86
CA ILE A 76 -6.23 8.15 32.30
C ILE A 76 -5.64 8.88 31.07
N TRP A 77 -6.47 9.64 30.34
CA TRP A 77 -6.01 10.44 29.22
C TRP A 77 -5.04 11.56 29.66
N GLU A 78 -5.17 12.12 30.86
CA GLU A 78 -4.20 13.10 31.41
C GLU A 78 -2.88 12.42 31.76
N ASP A 79 -2.95 11.25 32.42
CA ASP A 79 -1.78 10.45 32.80
C ASP A 79 -0.97 10.03 31.55
N GLU A 80 -1.68 9.74 30.46
CA GLU A 80 -1.12 9.36 29.17
C GLU A 80 -0.82 10.57 28.27
N GLY A 81 -1.04 11.81 28.71
CA GLY A 81 -0.78 13.00 27.89
C GLY A 81 -1.53 13.02 26.55
N LEU A 82 -2.69 12.36 26.49
CA LEU A 82 -3.61 12.40 25.36
C LEU A 82 -4.47 13.68 25.43
N PRO A 83 -5.05 14.12 24.31
CA PRO A 83 -5.97 15.25 24.33
C PRO A 83 -7.21 14.91 25.17
N ALA A 84 -7.86 15.93 25.72
CA ALA A 84 -9.08 15.72 26.51
C ALA A 84 -10.19 15.06 25.65
N PRO A 85 -10.95 14.10 26.19
CA PRO A 85 -12.12 13.58 25.51
C PRO A 85 -13.24 14.63 25.49
N ASN A 86 -14.14 14.54 24.51
CA ASN A 86 -15.31 15.41 24.47
C ASN A 86 -16.30 15.10 25.60
N ILE A 87 -16.53 13.80 25.83
CA ILE A 87 -17.50 13.32 26.82
C ILE A 87 -16.93 12.10 27.54
N ILE A 88 -17.11 12.06 28.85
CA ILE A 88 -16.84 10.91 29.70
C ILE A 88 -18.17 10.38 30.23
N VAL A 89 -18.44 9.09 30.05
CA VAL A 89 -19.66 8.43 30.55
C VAL A 89 -19.29 7.29 31.48
N SER A 90 -19.31 7.55 32.78
CA SER A 90 -18.92 6.60 33.82
C SER A 90 -20.11 5.87 34.41
N ASN A 91 -19.92 4.58 34.71
CA ASN A 91 -20.88 3.83 35.48
C ASN A 91 -20.79 4.21 36.96
N ARG A 92 -21.92 4.61 37.55
CA ARG A 92 -22.02 5.03 38.95
C ARG A 92 -21.67 3.93 39.96
N LYS A 93 -21.73 2.65 39.57
CA LYS A 93 -21.44 1.50 40.45
C LYS A 93 -19.99 1.03 40.40
N ASN A 94 -19.47 0.73 39.21
CA ASN A 94 -18.13 0.14 39.04
C ASN A 94 -17.08 1.14 38.53
N GLY A 95 -17.47 2.38 38.23
CA GLY A 95 -16.55 3.44 37.80
C GLY A 95 -16.11 3.36 36.34
N HIS A 96 -16.28 2.23 35.66
CA HIS A 96 -15.81 2.02 34.28
C HIS A 96 -16.38 3.07 33.31
N PRO A 97 -15.55 3.93 32.72
CA PRO A 97 -15.96 4.99 31.80
C PRO A 97 -15.99 4.53 30.34
N HIS A 98 -16.84 5.17 29.56
CA HIS A 98 -16.61 5.31 28.11
C HIS A 98 -16.07 6.71 27.84
N LEU A 99 -14.99 6.80 27.07
CA LEU A 99 -14.47 8.07 26.55
C LEU A 99 -14.93 8.26 25.11
N TYR A 100 -15.39 9.46 24.79
CA TYR A 100 -15.88 9.84 23.47
C TYR A 100 -14.98 10.93 22.88
N TYR A 101 -14.42 10.66 21.70
CA TYR A 101 -13.69 11.64 20.90
C TYR A 101 -14.44 11.87 19.59
N ALA A 102 -14.73 13.14 19.31
CA ALA A 102 -15.52 13.56 18.18
C ALA A 102 -14.61 13.89 16.99
N ILE A 103 -14.76 13.18 15.87
CA ILE A 103 -13.91 13.33 14.67
C ILE A 103 -14.74 13.76 13.46
N PRO A 104 -14.14 14.32 12.39
CA PRO A 104 -14.83 14.46 11.12
C PRO A 104 -15.35 13.09 10.65
N PRO A 105 -16.62 12.98 10.20
CA PRO A 105 -17.19 11.69 9.83
C PRO A 105 -16.37 10.95 8.76
N VAL A 106 -15.90 9.75 9.09
CA VAL A 106 -15.20 8.87 8.16
C VAL A 106 -16.18 7.87 7.57
N CYS A 107 -16.32 7.88 6.24
CA CYS A 107 -17.13 6.91 5.52
C CYS A 107 -16.48 5.53 5.55
N THR A 108 -17.23 4.51 5.99
CA THR A 108 -16.82 3.10 6.11
C THR A 108 -17.61 2.16 5.21
N THR A 109 -18.39 2.71 4.27
CA THR A 109 -19.10 1.92 3.24
C THR A 109 -18.13 1.25 2.25
N GLU A 110 -18.62 0.30 1.47
CA GLU A 110 -17.82 -0.43 0.46
C GLU A 110 -17.21 0.50 -0.61
N ASN A 111 -17.84 1.64 -0.88
CA ASN A 111 -17.38 2.63 -1.86
C ASN A 111 -16.38 3.64 -1.29
N ALA A 112 -16.08 3.57 0.01
CA ALA A 112 -15.21 4.52 0.66
C ALA A 112 -13.72 4.28 0.36
N ARG A 113 -12.92 5.35 0.45
CA ARG A 113 -11.47 5.25 0.27
C ARG A 113 -10.86 4.47 1.43
N SER A 114 -10.05 3.46 1.11
CA SER A 114 -9.40 2.61 2.12
C SER A 114 -8.41 3.35 3.02
N LYS A 115 -7.73 4.39 2.49
CA LYS A 115 -6.70 5.14 3.23
C LYS A 115 -7.25 5.87 4.48
N PRO A 116 -8.30 6.72 4.41
CA PRO A 116 -8.91 7.31 5.59
C PRO A 116 -9.40 6.28 6.63
N ILE A 117 -10.00 5.16 6.17
CA ILE A 117 -10.46 4.10 7.06
C ILE A 117 -9.29 3.46 7.81
N ALA A 118 -8.22 3.13 7.09
CA ALA A 118 -7.03 2.55 7.67
C ALA A 118 -6.35 3.51 8.65
N PHE A 119 -6.27 4.80 8.32
CA PHE A 119 -5.71 5.83 9.19
C PHE A 119 -6.52 6.00 10.48
N MET A 120 -7.85 6.13 10.37
CA MET A 120 -8.75 6.18 11.52
C MET A 120 -8.60 4.95 12.42
N LYS A 121 -8.53 3.74 11.84
CA LYS A 121 -8.32 2.50 12.60
C LYS A 121 -6.97 2.48 13.31
N ALA A 122 -5.91 2.94 12.66
CA ALA A 122 -4.58 3.01 13.27
C ALA A 122 -4.54 3.98 14.45
N VAL A 123 -5.16 5.16 14.30
CA VAL A 123 -5.31 6.14 15.40
C VAL A 123 -6.11 5.53 16.54
N TYR A 124 -7.25 4.88 16.25
CA TYR A 124 -8.07 4.22 17.26
C TYR A 124 -7.29 3.14 18.01
N GLU A 125 -6.59 2.24 17.31
CA GLU A 125 -5.79 1.18 17.93
C GLU A 125 -4.67 1.74 18.82
N ALA A 126 -3.97 2.79 18.37
CA ALA A 126 -2.89 3.40 19.13
C ALA A 126 -3.42 4.12 20.40
N MET A 127 -4.52 4.86 20.28
CA MET A 127 -5.18 5.49 21.43
C MET A 127 -5.77 4.44 22.39
N ALA A 128 -6.39 3.38 21.88
CA ALA A 128 -6.93 2.30 22.71
C ALA A 128 -5.84 1.61 23.54
N ALA A 129 -4.66 1.41 22.96
CA ALA A 129 -3.50 0.85 23.66
C ALA A 129 -3.01 1.77 24.80
N ARG A 130 -2.87 3.08 24.53
CA ARG A 130 -2.51 4.10 25.55
C ARG A 130 -3.55 4.13 26.69
N LEU A 131 -4.84 4.17 26.33
CA LEU A 131 -5.95 4.25 27.27
C LEU A 131 -6.26 2.94 27.99
N CYS A 132 -5.56 1.84 27.68
CA CYS A 132 -5.88 0.50 28.19
C CYS A 132 -7.36 0.13 27.98
N ALA A 133 -7.93 0.52 26.82
CA ALA A 133 -9.31 0.25 26.44
C ALA A 133 -9.51 -1.19 25.95
N ASP A 134 -10.73 -1.74 26.07
CA ASP A 134 -11.07 -3.08 25.58
C ASP A 134 -10.82 -3.18 24.05
N PRO A 135 -9.85 -4.00 23.60
CA PRO A 135 -9.57 -4.18 22.17
C PRO A 135 -10.71 -4.86 21.41
N SER A 136 -11.56 -5.60 22.12
CA SER A 136 -12.70 -6.34 21.56
C SER A 136 -13.96 -5.48 21.47
N TYR A 137 -13.92 -4.23 21.95
CA TYR A 137 -15.03 -3.30 21.87
C TYR A 137 -15.32 -2.94 20.41
N SER A 138 -16.24 -3.70 19.83
CA SER A 138 -16.77 -3.56 18.46
C SER A 138 -18.30 -3.48 18.45
N GLY A 139 -18.90 -3.38 19.65
CA GLY A 139 -20.33 -3.42 19.85
C GLY A 139 -21.04 -2.25 19.15
N PRO A 140 -22.25 -2.47 18.60
CA PRO A 140 -22.99 -1.43 17.89
C PRO A 140 -23.52 -0.32 18.82
N VAL A 141 -23.48 -0.52 20.13
CA VAL A 141 -24.06 0.37 21.14
C VAL A 141 -23.04 0.74 22.22
N ALA A 142 -23.12 1.98 22.69
CA ALA A 142 -22.29 2.55 23.73
C ALA A 142 -23.15 3.07 24.89
N LYS A 143 -22.54 3.37 26.05
CA LYS A 143 -23.24 4.02 27.19
C LYS A 143 -23.77 5.38 26.75
N THR A 144 -25.09 5.55 26.72
CA THR A 144 -25.75 6.79 26.27
C THR A 144 -25.33 7.99 27.13
N PRO A 145 -24.61 9.00 26.60
CA PRO A 145 -24.32 10.22 27.35
C PRO A 145 -25.59 10.88 27.92
N GLY A 146 -25.54 11.59 29.05
CA GLY A 146 -26.70 12.31 29.61
C GLY A 146 -27.86 11.42 30.12
N HIS A 147 -27.77 10.10 30.01
CA HIS A 147 -28.77 9.20 30.56
C HIS A 147 -28.60 9.07 32.10
N PRO A 148 -29.68 9.16 32.91
CA PRO A 148 -29.58 9.17 34.37
C PRO A 148 -28.86 7.97 35.01
N TRP A 149 -28.87 6.82 34.32
CA TRP A 149 -28.15 5.61 34.76
C TRP A 149 -26.64 5.83 34.86
N TRP A 150 -26.08 6.72 34.04
CA TRP A 150 -24.66 7.02 33.98
C TRP A 150 -24.35 8.35 34.63
N ASN A 151 -23.09 8.54 35.01
CA ASN A 151 -22.54 9.85 35.30
C ASN A 151 -21.89 10.37 34.02
N THR A 152 -22.41 11.46 33.47
CA THR A 152 -21.87 12.05 32.23
C THR A 152 -21.18 13.36 32.55
N TRP A 153 -19.96 13.50 32.06
CA TRP A 153 -19.21 14.75 32.08
C TRP A 153 -18.89 15.16 30.65
N GLU A 154 -19.51 16.25 30.21
CA GLU A 154 -19.16 16.91 28.95
C GLU A 154 -18.02 17.90 29.21
N ILE A 155 -16.87 17.69 28.59
CA ILE A 155 -15.68 18.54 28.75
C ILE A 155 -15.70 19.66 27.71
N HIS A 156 -15.83 19.32 26.43
CA HIS A 156 -15.86 20.29 25.33
C HIS A 156 -16.52 19.72 24.06
N HIS A 157 -16.84 20.59 23.11
CA HIS A 157 -17.57 20.27 21.87
C HIS A 157 -16.71 20.27 20.59
N SER A 158 -15.42 20.59 20.72
CA SER A 158 -14.46 20.67 19.60
C SER A 158 -14.34 19.35 18.82
N ILE A 159 -14.10 19.45 17.51
CA ILE A 159 -13.89 18.31 16.64
C ILE A 159 -12.39 18.11 16.46
N TYR A 160 -11.89 16.92 16.77
CA TYR A 160 -10.49 16.57 16.58
C TYR A 160 -10.24 16.10 15.15
N ASP A 161 -9.27 16.69 14.46
CA ASP A 161 -8.80 16.10 13.21
C ASP A 161 -8.08 14.78 13.49
N LEU A 162 -8.17 13.83 12.57
CA LEU A 162 -7.46 12.55 12.74
C LEU A 162 -5.95 12.74 12.71
N GLY A 163 -5.45 13.75 11.99
CA GLY A 163 -4.03 14.13 12.02
C GLY A 163 -3.61 14.63 13.40
N GLU A 164 -4.43 15.49 14.02
CA GLU A 164 -4.19 16.01 15.37
C GLU A 164 -4.13 14.88 16.40
N LEU A 165 -5.09 13.95 16.39
CA LEU A 165 -5.06 12.79 17.31
C LEU A 165 -3.84 11.89 17.06
N ALA A 166 -3.41 11.75 15.81
CA ALA A 166 -2.23 10.97 15.45
C ALA A 166 -0.93 11.58 15.99
N ASP A 167 -0.85 12.89 16.20
CA ASP A 167 0.35 13.54 16.73
C ASP A 167 0.62 13.18 18.21
N TYR A 168 -0.40 12.70 18.94
CA TYR A 168 -0.28 12.26 20.35
C TYR A 168 0.05 10.78 20.53
N VAL A 169 0.07 9.99 19.45
CA VAL A 169 0.24 8.54 19.52
C VAL A 169 1.22 8.03 18.47
N ASP A 170 2.08 7.09 18.89
CA ASP A 170 2.95 6.39 17.95
C ASP A 170 2.12 5.40 17.14
N LEU A 171 1.75 5.81 15.93
CA LEU A 171 1.07 4.93 14.99
C LEU A 171 2.01 3.80 14.61
N ALA A 172 1.75 2.60 15.16
CA ALA A 172 2.34 1.38 14.66
C ALA A 172 1.97 1.28 13.18
N VAL A 173 2.92 1.60 12.31
CA VAL A 173 2.82 1.31 10.88
C VAL A 173 2.85 -0.21 10.81
N LYS A 174 1.69 -0.86 10.96
CA LYS A 174 1.52 -2.25 10.58
C LYS A 174 2.06 -2.29 9.14
N PRO A 175 3.15 -3.01 8.89
CA PRO A 175 3.67 -3.04 7.54
C PRO A 175 2.50 -3.51 6.67
N LEU A 176 2.15 -2.73 5.64
CA LEU A 176 1.10 -3.09 4.67
C LEU A 176 1.34 -4.47 4.04
N TRP A 177 2.52 -5.02 4.30
CA TRP A 177 3.04 -6.30 3.92
C TRP A 177 3.50 -6.98 5.21
N SER A 178 2.59 -7.61 5.96
CA SER A 178 3.05 -8.57 6.95
C SER A 178 3.81 -9.65 6.18
N SER A 179 5.06 -9.89 6.55
CA SER A 179 5.93 -10.88 5.88
C SER A 179 5.48 -12.33 6.11
N GLY A 180 4.30 -12.56 6.69
CA GLY A 180 3.77 -13.89 6.96
C GLY A 180 2.29 -13.90 7.37
N PRO A 181 1.72 -15.12 7.50
CA PRO A 181 0.34 -15.33 7.93
C PRO A 181 0.11 -14.78 9.33
N ASN A 182 -0.94 -13.97 9.49
CA ASN A 182 -1.37 -13.46 10.79
C ASN A 182 -2.32 -14.50 11.42
N LEU A 183 -1.72 -15.55 11.99
CA LEU A 183 -2.47 -16.67 12.55
C LEU A 183 -3.20 -16.28 13.84
N ASP A 184 -2.65 -15.35 14.62
CA ASP A 184 -3.22 -14.93 15.91
C ASP A 184 -4.55 -14.18 15.72
N ALA A 185 -4.65 -13.29 14.72
CA ALA A 185 -5.89 -12.59 14.39
C ALA A 185 -7.03 -13.53 13.95
N VAL A 186 -6.67 -14.75 13.52
CA VAL A 186 -7.57 -15.69 12.86
C VAL A 186 -7.76 -16.97 13.69
N ALA A 187 -7.12 -17.06 14.86
CA ALA A 187 -7.04 -18.24 15.71
C ALA A 187 -8.40 -18.84 16.12
N HIS A 188 -9.48 -18.06 16.05
CA HIS A 188 -10.83 -18.49 16.41
C HIS A 188 -11.55 -19.30 15.32
N SER A 189 -11.07 -19.30 14.06
CA SER A 189 -11.76 -19.94 12.93
C SER A 189 -10.87 -20.91 12.17
N ARG A 190 -11.23 -22.20 12.20
CA ARG A 190 -10.57 -23.29 11.44
C ARG A 190 -10.47 -22.99 9.95
N HIS A 191 -11.55 -22.46 9.37
CA HIS A 191 -11.60 -22.11 7.95
C HIS A 191 -10.65 -20.97 7.60
N CYS A 192 -10.66 -19.93 8.43
CA CYS A 192 -9.84 -18.76 8.17
C CYS A 192 -8.34 -19.05 8.44
N LEU A 193 -8.03 -19.88 9.43
CA LEU A 193 -6.67 -20.39 9.68
C LEU A 193 -6.15 -21.18 8.48
N LEU A 194 -6.93 -22.16 7.99
CA LEU A 194 -6.54 -22.93 6.81
C LEU A 194 -6.33 -22.03 5.60
N PHE A 195 -7.22 -21.06 5.39
CA PHE A 195 -7.12 -20.11 4.29
C PHE A 195 -5.85 -19.25 4.35
N GLU A 196 -5.53 -18.69 5.53
CA GLU A 196 -4.32 -17.90 5.75
C GLU A 196 -3.04 -18.71 5.50
N GLU A 197 -2.93 -19.90 6.09
CA GLU A 197 -1.78 -20.79 5.88
C GLU A 197 -1.65 -21.17 4.39
N LEU A 198 -2.77 -21.53 3.76
CA LEU A 198 -2.80 -22.00 2.38
C LEU A 198 -2.47 -20.90 1.38
N ARG A 199 -2.97 -19.66 1.56
CA ARG A 199 -2.70 -18.58 0.60
C ARG A 199 -1.24 -18.16 0.59
N PHE A 200 -0.57 -18.12 1.74
CA PHE A 200 0.86 -17.81 1.79
C PHE A 200 1.72 -18.93 1.19
N TYR A 201 1.33 -20.19 1.41
CA TYR A 201 1.96 -21.31 0.71
C TYR A 201 1.78 -21.17 -0.81
N ALA A 202 0.55 -20.89 -1.27
CA ALA A 202 0.23 -20.65 -2.68
C ALA A 202 1.12 -19.57 -3.31
N TYR A 203 1.28 -18.44 -2.61
CA TYR A 203 2.09 -17.31 -3.06
C TYR A 203 3.57 -17.64 -3.23
N SER A 204 4.09 -18.56 -2.40
CA SER A 204 5.50 -18.95 -2.46
C SER A 204 5.83 -19.85 -3.65
N ILE A 205 4.88 -20.67 -4.10
CA ILE A 205 5.12 -21.67 -5.16
C ILE A 205 4.55 -21.27 -6.52
N VAL A 206 3.55 -20.37 -6.59
CA VAL A 206 2.78 -20.10 -7.84
C VAL A 206 3.66 -19.67 -9.01
N ASN A 207 4.69 -18.84 -8.78
CA ASN A 207 5.56 -18.39 -9.88
C ASN A 207 6.41 -19.55 -10.43
N ARG A 208 6.94 -20.42 -9.55
CA ARG A 208 7.65 -21.64 -9.97
C ARG A 208 6.75 -22.57 -10.77
N GLU A 209 5.52 -22.79 -10.30
CA GLU A 209 4.57 -23.68 -10.99
C GLU A 209 4.06 -23.09 -12.31
N ARG A 210 4.04 -21.77 -12.47
CA ARG A 210 3.76 -21.13 -13.77
C ARG A 210 4.92 -21.28 -14.76
N GLU A 211 6.15 -21.32 -14.27
CA GLU A 211 7.35 -21.45 -15.09
C GLU A 211 7.66 -22.91 -15.48
N GLN A 212 7.49 -23.84 -14.53
CA GLN A 212 7.93 -25.25 -14.67
C GLN A 212 6.77 -26.25 -14.76
N GLY A 213 5.56 -25.84 -14.39
CA GLY A 213 4.42 -26.73 -14.20
C GLY A 213 3.17 -26.26 -14.93
N ASN A 214 2.01 -26.61 -14.37
CA ASN A 214 0.71 -26.17 -14.86
C ASN A 214 -0.28 -26.01 -13.69
N PHE A 215 -1.48 -25.50 -13.97
CA PHE A 215 -2.48 -25.31 -12.91
C PHE A 215 -2.83 -26.61 -12.17
N GLY A 216 -2.80 -27.77 -12.85
CA GLY A 216 -3.08 -29.06 -12.24
C GLY A 216 -2.02 -29.49 -11.23
N SER A 217 -0.73 -29.30 -11.54
CA SER A 217 0.37 -29.56 -10.59
C SER A 217 0.29 -28.64 -9.37
N PHE A 218 0.04 -27.35 -9.62
CA PHE A 218 -0.16 -26.35 -8.58
C PHE A 218 -1.31 -26.73 -7.65
N ASN A 219 -2.50 -27.04 -8.19
CA ASN A 219 -3.67 -27.40 -7.39
C ASN A 219 -3.41 -28.66 -6.55
N ARG A 220 -2.71 -29.67 -7.09
CA ARG A 220 -2.35 -30.88 -6.33
C ARG A 220 -1.44 -30.58 -5.14
N LEU A 221 -0.45 -29.69 -5.30
CA LEU A 221 0.42 -29.25 -4.21
C LEU A 221 -0.36 -28.53 -3.11
N LEU A 222 -1.29 -27.63 -3.49
CA LEU A 222 -2.19 -26.95 -2.57
C LEU A 222 -3.10 -27.94 -1.82
N GLU A 223 -3.67 -28.92 -2.52
CA GLU A 223 -4.51 -29.95 -1.90
C GLU A 223 -3.72 -30.75 -0.87
N ALA A 224 -2.54 -31.26 -1.26
CA ALA A 224 -1.67 -32.01 -0.34
C ALA A 224 -1.30 -31.19 0.90
N TYR A 225 -0.94 -29.92 0.72
CA TYR A 225 -0.64 -29.01 1.81
C TYR A 225 -1.85 -28.79 2.73
N ALA A 226 -3.03 -28.51 2.15
CA ALA A 226 -4.25 -28.24 2.91
C ALA A 226 -4.73 -29.47 3.69
N PHE A 227 -4.63 -30.67 3.11
CA PHE A 227 -4.95 -31.92 3.80
C PHE A 227 -3.99 -32.20 4.96
N ASN A 228 -2.70 -31.94 4.79
CA ASN A 228 -1.71 -32.08 5.88
C ASN A 228 -1.97 -31.09 7.02
N LYS A 229 -2.33 -29.84 6.68
CA LYS A 229 -2.65 -28.78 7.65
C LYS A 229 -4.02 -28.89 8.29
N ASN A 230 -4.88 -29.79 7.82
CA ASN A 230 -6.18 -30.07 8.41
C ASN A 230 -6.07 -30.96 9.66
N ASN A 231 -5.21 -30.58 10.61
CA ASN A 231 -4.95 -31.26 11.87
C ASN A 231 -5.48 -30.46 13.07
N PHE A 232 -6.55 -29.69 12.88
CA PHE A 232 -7.15 -28.79 13.88
C PHE A 232 -7.49 -29.47 15.21
N ARG A 233 -7.86 -30.76 15.21
CA ARG A 233 -8.09 -31.52 16.44
C ARG A 233 -6.84 -31.60 17.32
N LEU A 234 -5.66 -31.73 16.72
CA LEU A 234 -4.38 -31.71 17.45
C LEU A 234 -3.99 -30.28 17.90
N ARG A 235 -4.60 -29.25 17.31
CA ARG A 235 -4.38 -27.82 17.62
C ARG A 235 -5.40 -27.27 18.64
N GLY A 236 -6.19 -28.14 19.29
CA GLY A 236 -7.14 -27.75 20.33
C GLY A 236 -8.55 -27.40 19.86
N PHE A 237 -8.91 -27.69 18.60
CA PHE A 237 -10.29 -27.54 18.13
C PHE A 237 -11.10 -28.82 18.29
N ASP A 238 -12.43 -28.69 18.36
CA ASP A 238 -13.36 -29.82 18.54
C ASP A 238 -13.29 -30.85 17.39
N MET A 239 -13.06 -30.39 16.16
CA MET A 239 -12.99 -31.27 14.99
C MET A 239 -12.21 -30.66 13.81
N ASN A 240 -11.63 -31.53 12.99
CA ASN A 240 -11.04 -31.18 11.70
C ASN A 240 -12.11 -30.73 10.70
N LEU A 241 -11.69 -30.01 9.65
CA LEU A 241 -12.56 -29.70 8.53
C LEU A 241 -12.84 -30.97 7.71
N THR A 242 -14.01 -31.06 7.11
CA THR A 242 -14.33 -32.16 6.19
C THR A 242 -13.52 -32.02 4.89
N ALA A 243 -13.31 -33.14 4.18
CA ALA A 243 -12.59 -33.12 2.91
C ALA A 243 -13.23 -32.17 1.88
N ALA A 244 -14.56 -32.04 1.89
CA ALA A 244 -15.28 -31.10 1.02
C ALA A 244 -14.96 -29.63 1.36
N GLN A 245 -14.92 -29.29 2.64
CA GLN A 245 -14.57 -27.94 3.11
C GLN A 245 -13.12 -27.56 2.80
N VAL A 246 -12.20 -28.52 2.95
CA VAL A 246 -10.79 -28.34 2.57
C VAL A 246 -10.68 -28.08 1.06
N LYS A 247 -11.30 -28.94 0.23
CA LYS A 247 -11.30 -28.78 -1.23
C LYS A 247 -11.92 -27.47 -1.69
N ALA A 248 -12.99 -27.00 -1.04
CA ALA A 248 -13.61 -25.71 -1.34
C ALA A 248 -12.64 -24.54 -1.08
N THR A 249 -11.92 -24.60 0.04
CA THR A 249 -10.91 -23.60 0.41
C THR A 249 -9.76 -23.61 -0.61
N VAL A 250 -9.25 -24.80 -0.96
CA VAL A 250 -8.20 -24.96 -1.98
C VAL A 250 -8.64 -24.40 -3.31
N LYS A 251 -9.84 -24.73 -3.79
CA LYS A 251 -10.36 -24.23 -5.06
C LYS A 251 -10.39 -22.70 -5.10
N SER A 252 -10.82 -22.05 -4.01
CA SER A 252 -10.87 -20.59 -3.92
C SER A 252 -9.47 -19.95 -3.99
N VAL A 253 -8.51 -20.49 -3.22
CA VAL A 253 -7.13 -19.97 -3.15
C VAL A 253 -6.39 -20.25 -4.46
N ALA A 254 -6.48 -21.48 -4.97
CA ALA A 254 -5.77 -21.90 -6.17
C ALA A 254 -6.16 -21.04 -7.37
N ARG A 255 -7.47 -20.81 -7.57
CA ARG A 255 -7.94 -20.09 -8.76
C ARG A 255 -7.59 -18.61 -8.71
N TRP A 256 -7.86 -17.96 -7.58
CA TRP A 256 -7.48 -16.56 -7.42
C TRP A 256 -5.96 -16.36 -7.53
N THR A 257 -5.17 -17.23 -6.90
CA THR A 257 -3.70 -17.11 -6.93
C THR A 257 -3.16 -17.33 -8.34
N TRP A 258 -3.67 -18.32 -9.08
CA TRP A 258 -3.22 -18.59 -10.42
C TRP A 258 -3.58 -17.49 -11.42
N ASP A 259 -4.74 -16.85 -11.28
CA ASP A 259 -5.22 -15.88 -12.27
C ASP A 259 -4.87 -14.42 -11.92
N ARG A 260 -4.82 -14.09 -10.63
CA ARG A 260 -4.76 -12.68 -10.15
C ARG A 260 -3.50 -12.33 -9.38
N TYR A 261 -2.80 -13.30 -8.80
CA TYR A 261 -1.65 -13.00 -7.97
C TYR A 261 -0.40 -12.72 -8.83
N THR A 262 0.14 -11.51 -8.70
CA THR A 262 1.36 -11.04 -9.37
C THR A 262 2.50 -10.76 -8.37
N GLY A 263 2.31 -11.11 -7.10
CA GLY A 263 3.33 -10.95 -6.08
C GLY A 263 4.52 -11.87 -6.36
N SER A 264 5.73 -11.34 -6.22
CA SER A 264 6.95 -12.12 -6.21
C SER A 264 7.55 -12.05 -4.81
N SER A 265 8.00 -13.18 -4.28
CA SER A 265 8.90 -13.20 -3.12
C SER A 265 10.22 -12.47 -3.41
N ARG A 266 10.52 -12.20 -4.69
CA ARG A 266 11.54 -11.21 -5.07
C ARG A 266 11.02 -9.83 -4.66
N CYS A 267 11.53 -9.34 -3.53
CA CYS A 267 11.45 -7.94 -3.20
C CYS A 267 11.87 -7.12 -4.44
N HIS A 268 11.00 -6.22 -4.91
CA HIS A 268 11.39 -5.28 -5.95
C HIS A 268 12.50 -4.40 -5.34
N ARG A 269 13.78 -4.74 -5.58
CA ARG A 269 14.98 -4.04 -5.07
C ARG A 269 15.18 -2.65 -5.70
N GLY A 270 14.09 -2.02 -6.13
CA GLY A 270 14.07 -0.82 -6.96
C GLY A 270 14.70 -1.03 -8.33
N MET A 271 14.60 0.00 -9.17
CA MET A 271 15.20 0.05 -10.51
C MET A 271 16.75 -0.10 -10.49
N MET A 272 17.38 0.12 -9.34
CA MET A 272 18.84 0.04 -9.16
C MET A 272 19.33 -1.32 -8.66
N ARG A 273 18.45 -2.22 -8.21
CA ARG A 273 18.81 -3.54 -7.65
C ARG A 273 19.97 -3.48 -6.64
N LEU A 274 19.96 -2.47 -5.77
CA LEU A 274 21.03 -2.24 -4.78
C LEU A 274 21.12 -3.41 -3.78
N ASP A 275 22.34 -3.69 -3.30
CA ASP A 275 22.61 -4.76 -2.34
C ASP A 275 21.89 -4.53 -0.99
N SER A 276 21.40 -5.60 -0.38
CA SER A 276 20.72 -5.59 0.91
C SER A 276 21.65 -5.33 2.09
N SER A 277 22.95 -5.59 1.94
CA SER A 277 23.95 -5.28 2.97
C SER A 277 24.10 -3.77 3.22
N LEU A 278 23.71 -2.94 2.25
CA LEU A 278 23.82 -1.48 2.35
C LEU A 278 22.74 -0.91 3.29
N PRO A 279 23.13 0.00 4.21
CA PRO A 279 22.19 0.72 5.07
C PRO A 279 21.07 1.40 4.26
N LEU A 280 19.85 1.42 4.80
CA LEU A 280 18.68 1.99 4.12
C LEU A 280 18.90 3.43 3.66
N ARG A 281 19.52 4.26 4.51
CA ARG A 281 19.82 5.66 4.23
C ARG A 281 20.72 5.82 2.99
N GLU A 282 21.69 4.93 2.83
CA GLU A 282 22.60 4.96 1.69
C GLU A 282 21.91 4.51 0.41
N ARG A 283 21.06 3.48 0.48
CA ARG A 283 20.24 3.05 -0.65
C ARG A 283 19.28 4.15 -1.12
N GLN A 284 18.68 4.88 -0.19
CA GLN A 284 17.84 6.04 -0.49
C GLN A 284 18.64 7.17 -1.13
N ARG A 285 19.84 7.48 -0.63
CA ARG A 285 20.76 8.48 -1.21
C ARG A 285 21.14 8.14 -2.65
N LEU A 286 21.52 6.90 -2.93
CA LEU A 286 21.88 6.43 -4.29
C LEU A 286 20.68 6.49 -5.24
N SER A 287 19.50 6.08 -4.76
CA SER A 287 18.26 6.14 -5.53
C SER A 287 17.84 7.58 -5.85
N ALA A 288 18.00 8.49 -4.90
CA ALA A 288 17.75 9.92 -5.10
C ALA A 288 18.72 10.52 -6.12
N LYS A 289 20.01 10.19 -6.04
CA LYS A 289 21.04 10.63 -6.99
C LYS A 289 20.69 10.22 -8.42
N ARG A 290 20.40 8.93 -8.66
CA ARG A 290 19.97 8.44 -9.97
C ARG A 290 18.72 9.15 -10.47
N THR A 291 17.71 9.32 -9.61
CA THR A 291 16.46 9.99 -9.99
C THR A 291 16.72 11.45 -10.40
N HIS A 292 17.63 12.13 -9.69
CA HIS A 292 18.06 13.48 -10.03
C HIS A 292 18.76 13.52 -11.39
N GLU A 293 19.72 12.62 -11.63
CA GLU A 293 20.44 12.50 -12.91
C GLU A 293 19.50 12.23 -14.09
N VAL A 294 18.52 11.33 -13.92
CA VAL A 294 17.53 11.02 -14.97
C VAL A 294 16.64 12.23 -15.25
N ARG A 295 16.17 12.94 -14.22
CA ARG A 295 15.39 14.18 -14.37
C ARG A 295 16.20 15.27 -15.04
N GLN A 296 17.47 15.41 -14.67
CA GLN A 296 18.39 16.34 -15.28
C GLN A 296 18.55 16.02 -16.77
N LYS A 297 18.94 14.80 -17.15
CA LYS A 297 19.08 14.37 -18.55
C LYS A 297 17.81 14.59 -19.36
N SER A 298 16.63 14.27 -18.80
CA SER A 298 15.35 14.53 -19.46
C SER A 298 15.10 16.03 -19.70
N THR A 299 15.44 16.87 -18.72
CA THR A 299 15.33 18.33 -18.83
C THR A 299 16.29 18.87 -19.89
N GLU A 300 17.54 18.42 -19.88
CA GLU A 300 18.55 18.79 -20.87
C GLU A 300 18.11 18.42 -22.30
N SER A 301 17.60 17.20 -22.50
CA SER A 301 17.09 16.75 -23.80
C SER A 301 15.91 17.60 -24.29
N ARG A 302 14.98 17.99 -23.39
CA ARG A 302 13.87 18.89 -23.74
C ARG A 302 14.35 20.27 -24.17
N ILE A 303 15.36 20.82 -23.48
CA ILE A 303 15.96 22.11 -23.82
C ILE A 303 16.67 22.01 -25.17
N ARG A 304 17.51 20.98 -25.40
CA ARG A 304 18.18 20.76 -26.70
C ARG A 304 17.18 20.62 -27.85
N ALA A 305 16.08 19.90 -27.63
CA ALA A 305 15.02 19.76 -28.64
C ALA A 305 14.35 21.11 -28.95
N ALA A 306 13.99 21.89 -27.92
CA ALA A 306 13.40 23.20 -28.09
C ALA A 306 14.33 24.20 -28.80
N CYS A 307 15.63 24.21 -28.46
CA CYS A 307 16.62 25.04 -29.15
C CYS A 307 16.73 24.70 -30.63
N ARG A 308 16.85 23.41 -30.97
CA ARG A 308 16.91 22.96 -32.38
C ARG A 308 15.66 23.35 -33.16
N GLN A 309 14.48 23.23 -32.54
CA GLN A 309 13.22 23.63 -33.17
C GLN A 309 13.14 25.14 -33.42
N LEU A 310 13.63 25.97 -32.49
CA LEU A 310 13.68 27.43 -32.67
C LEU A 310 14.64 27.84 -33.79
N LEU A 311 15.81 27.20 -33.88
CA LEU A 311 16.77 27.43 -34.95
C LEU A 311 16.20 27.05 -36.32
N GLN A 312 15.50 25.92 -36.43
CA GLN A 312 14.81 25.51 -37.65
C GLN A 312 13.73 26.52 -38.09
N GLN A 313 13.11 27.23 -37.15
CA GLN A 313 12.12 28.27 -37.41
C GLN A 313 12.75 29.65 -37.69
N GLY A 314 14.08 29.78 -37.64
CA GLY A 314 14.79 31.05 -37.81
C GLY A 314 14.56 32.04 -36.66
N LEU A 315 14.07 31.58 -35.51
CA LEU A 315 13.77 32.43 -34.35
C LEU A 315 14.98 32.52 -33.42
N LYS A 316 15.15 33.69 -32.79
CA LYS A 316 16.22 33.92 -31.81
C LYS A 316 16.03 33.03 -30.57
N LEU A 317 17.12 32.42 -30.12
CA LEU A 317 17.20 31.60 -28.91
C LEU A 317 17.04 32.44 -27.63
N THR A 318 15.82 32.87 -27.35
CA THR A 318 15.48 33.58 -26.10
C THR A 318 15.07 32.59 -25.02
N GLN A 319 15.44 32.87 -23.76
CA GLN A 319 15.08 32.01 -22.62
C GLN A 319 13.57 31.79 -22.48
N THR A 320 12.77 32.82 -22.82
CA THR A 320 11.30 32.78 -22.79
C THR A 320 10.73 31.87 -23.87
N ALA A 321 11.26 31.93 -25.10
CA ALA A 321 10.82 31.04 -26.19
C ALA A 321 11.16 29.57 -25.90
N ILE A 322 12.37 29.30 -25.41
CA ILE A 322 12.82 27.95 -25.05
C ILE A 322 11.95 27.40 -23.91
N ALA A 323 11.69 28.20 -22.87
CA ALA A 323 10.85 27.80 -21.75
C ALA A 323 9.43 27.42 -22.19
N LYS A 324 8.83 28.20 -23.11
CA LYS A 324 7.49 27.95 -23.64
C LYS A 324 7.42 26.64 -24.43
N LEU A 325 8.36 26.40 -25.34
CA LEU A 325 8.41 25.17 -26.16
C LEU A 325 8.79 23.94 -25.33
N ALA A 326 9.79 24.07 -24.46
CA ALA A 326 10.23 22.97 -23.61
C ALA A 326 9.23 22.67 -22.49
N LYS A 327 8.19 23.49 -22.26
CA LYS A 327 7.25 23.42 -21.11
C LYS A 327 7.98 23.39 -19.77
N LEU A 328 8.93 24.32 -19.59
CA LEU A 328 9.74 24.49 -18.39
C LEU A 328 9.64 25.95 -17.90
N SER A 329 9.99 26.22 -16.65
CA SER A 329 10.08 27.60 -16.16
C SER A 329 11.28 28.32 -16.75
N ARG A 330 11.20 29.65 -16.88
CA ARG A 330 12.33 30.49 -17.32
C ARG A 330 13.55 30.30 -16.42
N GLN A 331 13.36 30.19 -15.11
CA GLN A 331 14.44 29.98 -14.14
C GLN A 331 15.17 28.65 -14.36
N THR A 332 14.43 27.58 -14.67
CA THR A 332 15.03 26.28 -15.02
C THR A 332 15.88 26.42 -16.28
N VAL A 333 15.37 27.06 -17.34
CA VAL A 333 16.15 27.29 -18.58
C VAL A 333 17.40 28.14 -18.31
N ALA A 334 17.31 29.16 -17.46
CA ALA A 334 18.45 29.98 -17.09
C ALA A 334 19.56 29.18 -16.39
N LYS A 335 19.20 28.19 -15.57
CA LYS A 335 20.15 27.25 -14.93
C LYS A 335 20.91 26.39 -15.96
N TYR A 336 20.28 26.09 -17.10
CA TYR A 336 20.86 25.30 -18.19
C TYR A 336 21.37 26.18 -19.36
N ARG A 337 21.84 27.40 -19.08
CA ARG A 337 22.35 28.32 -20.12
C ARG A 337 23.47 27.73 -20.98
N HIS A 338 24.34 26.90 -20.39
CA HIS A 338 25.45 26.25 -21.10
C HIS A 338 24.97 25.42 -22.30
N ILE A 339 23.81 24.75 -22.19
CA ILE A 339 23.22 23.96 -23.29
C ILE A 339 22.75 24.86 -24.44
N CYS A 340 22.24 26.04 -24.11
CA CYS A 340 21.80 27.00 -25.13
C CYS A 340 23.00 27.53 -25.92
N ASN A 341 24.12 27.81 -25.23
CA ASN A 341 25.37 28.23 -25.87
C ASN A 341 25.96 27.11 -26.73
N GLU A 342 26.02 25.87 -26.21
CA GLU A 342 26.49 24.67 -26.92
C GLU A 342 25.77 24.49 -28.27
N VAL A 343 24.43 24.61 -28.26
CA VAL A 343 23.62 24.47 -29.48
C VAL A 343 23.81 25.64 -30.44
N SER A 344 24.01 26.87 -29.92
CA SER A 344 24.28 28.05 -30.73
C SER A 344 25.64 27.96 -31.44
N GLU A 345 26.70 27.56 -30.73
CA GLU A 345 28.05 27.39 -31.27
C GLU A 345 28.11 26.23 -32.28
N SER A 346 27.34 25.17 -32.03
CA SER A 346 27.21 24.06 -32.98
C SER A 346 26.55 24.51 -34.28
N SER A 347 25.58 25.44 -34.23
CA SER A 347 24.93 25.97 -35.44
C SER A 347 25.84 26.86 -36.29
N THR A 348 26.81 27.54 -35.67
CA THR A 348 27.78 28.39 -36.39
C THR A 348 28.91 27.59 -37.03
N ASN A 349 29.15 26.35 -36.58
CA ASN A 349 30.21 25.46 -37.10
C ASN A 349 29.74 24.49 -38.20
N VAL A 350 28.44 24.47 -38.53
CA VAL A 350 27.92 23.72 -39.67
C VAL A 350 28.03 24.61 -40.91
N ILE A 351 29.18 24.58 -41.58
CA ILE A 351 29.32 25.09 -42.94
C ILE A 351 28.50 24.19 -43.85
N SER A 352 27.58 24.76 -44.63
CA SER A 352 26.77 23.99 -45.58
C SER A 352 27.67 23.47 -46.70
N LEU A 353 27.52 22.19 -47.09
CA LEU A 353 28.29 21.61 -48.20
C LEU A 353 28.13 22.43 -49.50
N ASP A 354 26.98 23.10 -49.68
CA ASP A 354 26.70 24.00 -50.80
C ASP A 354 27.59 25.25 -50.81
N GLU A 355 28.00 25.79 -49.66
CA GLU A 355 28.90 26.95 -49.60
C GLU A 355 30.35 26.58 -49.94
N VAL A 356 30.76 25.33 -49.65
CA VAL A 356 32.07 24.80 -50.04
C VAL A 356 32.13 24.47 -51.54
N VAL A 357 31.00 24.09 -52.14
CA VAL A 357 30.92 23.81 -53.59
C VAL A 357 30.88 25.10 -54.43
N MET A 358 30.36 26.20 -53.89
CA MET A 358 30.19 27.47 -54.63
C MET A 358 31.43 28.38 -54.65
N ALA A 359 32.51 28.05 -53.95
CA ALA A 359 33.75 28.83 -53.95
C ALA A 359 34.98 27.96 -54.25
N PRO A 360 35.29 27.67 -55.54
CA PRO A 360 36.58 27.08 -55.87
C PRO A 360 37.67 28.14 -55.68
N LYS A 361 38.32 28.16 -54.51
CA LYS A 361 39.66 28.74 -54.41
C LYS A 361 40.60 27.81 -55.19
N ALA A 362 41.12 28.29 -56.31
CA ALA A 362 42.14 27.61 -57.09
C ALA A 362 43.43 27.48 -56.27
N VAL A 363 43.60 26.36 -55.57
CA VAL A 363 44.87 26.00 -54.95
C VAL A 363 45.69 25.21 -55.96
N LYS A 364 46.81 25.78 -56.41
CA LYS A 364 47.72 25.21 -57.42
C LYS A 364 48.61 24.09 -56.88
N HIS A 365 48.13 23.10 -56.14
CA HIS A 365 48.97 21.94 -55.80
C HIS A 365 48.15 20.66 -55.67
N GLY A 366 48.46 19.66 -56.49
CA GLY A 366 47.89 18.31 -56.36
C GLY A 366 47.99 17.45 -57.62
N VAL A 367 49.19 16.97 -57.91
CA VAL A 367 49.44 15.84 -58.83
C VAL A 367 48.83 14.57 -58.21
N HIS A 368 48.20 13.74 -59.05
CA HIS A 368 47.52 12.45 -58.77
C HIS A 368 46.01 12.50 -58.47
N GLN A 369 45.19 12.48 -59.53
CA GLN A 369 43.82 12.00 -59.47
C GLN A 369 43.79 10.50 -59.83
N ILE A 370 43.29 9.66 -58.93
CA ILE A 370 43.01 8.24 -59.18
C ILE A 370 41.54 8.14 -59.65
N PRO A 371 41.24 7.55 -60.83
CA PRO A 371 39.86 7.40 -61.28
C PRO A 371 39.14 6.27 -60.52
N ALA A 372 37.86 6.49 -60.18
CA ALA A 372 37.00 5.47 -59.58
C ALA A 372 36.63 4.36 -60.58
N PRO A 373 36.49 3.08 -60.16
CA PRO A 373 36.20 1.98 -61.06
C PRO A 373 34.72 1.96 -61.49
N ARG A 374 34.51 1.64 -62.77
CA ARG A 374 33.19 1.54 -63.41
C ARG A 374 32.37 0.35 -62.89
N ARG A 375 31.09 0.58 -62.62
CA ARG A 375 30.06 -0.45 -62.41
C ARG A 375 29.83 -1.23 -63.72
N GLY A 376 29.92 -2.55 -63.67
CA GLY A 376 29.43 -3.49 -64.69
C GLY A 376 28.35 -4.41 -64.09
N GLN A 377 27.24 -4.57 -64.80
CA GLN A 377 26.11 -5.48 -64.50
C GLN A 377 26.28 -6.86 -65.18
N GLN A 378 25.42 -7.80 -64.76
CA GLN A 378 25.08 -9.14 -65.32
C GLN A 378 25.99 -10.31 -64.88
N GLU A 379 25.52 -11.55 -64.63
CA GLU A 379 24.21 -12.19 -64.50
C GLU A 379 24.42 -13.59 -63.86
N SER A 380 23.33 -14.27 -63.53
CA SER A 380 23.15 -15.57 -62.90
C SER A 380 23.93 -16.79 -63.44
N SER A 381 24.31 -17.74 -62.57
CA SER A 381 23.65 -19.06 -62.43
C SER A 381 24.49 -20.09 -61.65
N LEU A 382 23.76 -21.09 -61.16
CA LEU A 382 24.08 -22.26 -60.31
C LEU A 382 25.30 -23.09 -60.75
N LEU A 383 26.02 -23.68 -59.78
CA LEU A 383 26.23 -25.14 -59.62
C LEU A 383 27.15 -25.44 -58.43
N GLY A 384 26.84 -26.53 -57.74
CA GLY A 384 27.53 -27.00 -56.53
C GLY A 384 28.86 -27.72 -56.78
N GLY A 385 29.53 -28.05 -55.68
CA GLY A 385 30.75 -28.85 -55.67
C GLY A 385 31.28 -29.01 -54.25
N ASP A 386 30.97 -30.17 -53.66
CA ASP A 386 31.54 -30.72 -52.43
C ASP A 386 33.06 -30.84 -52.49
N LEU A 387 33.74 -30.62 -51.35
CA LEU A 387 35.05 -31.18 -51.05
C LEU A 387 35.11 -31.53 -49.54
N LYS A 388 35.21 -32.83 -49.27
CA LYS A 388 35.46 -33.48 -47.98
C LYS A 388 36.94 -33.44 -47.58
N SER A 389 37.19 -33.42 -46.27
CA SER A 389 38.10 -34.30 -45.48
C SER A 389 38.47 -33.60 -44.15
N ASP A 390 38.85 -34.23 -43.05
CA ASP A 390 38.64 -35.55 -42.44
C ASP A 390 39.07 -35.39 -40.95
N ASP A 391 38.46 -36.21 -40.09
CA ASP A 391 38.96 -36.81 -38.84
C ASP A 391 39.75 -36.04 -37.76
N ALA A 392 39.19 -36.04 -36.54
CA ALA A 392 39.88 -36.59 -35.35
C ALA A 392 38.89 -36.94 -34.21
N LYS A 393 38.84 -38.24 -33.87
CA LYS A 393 38.17 -38.86 -32.71
C LYS A 393 38.93 -38.65 -31.40
N THR A 394 38.23 -38.51 -30.27
CA THR A 394 38.49 -39.24 -28.99
C THR A 394 37.33 -38.98 -28.02
N ARG A 395 36.39 -39.94 -27.86
CA ARG A 395 36.28 -41.00 -26.82
C ARG A 395 35.48 -40.56 -25.57
N ASP A 396 34.24 -41.03 -25.53
CA ASP A 396 33.46 -41.32 -24.32
C ASP A 396 34.08 -42.48 -23.51
N VAL A 397 33.99 -42.41 -22.18
CA VAL A 397 33.94 -43.59 -21.31
C VAL A 397 32.84 -43.38 -20.26
N HIS A 398 31.93 -44.34 -20.25
CA HIS A 398 30.82 -44.51 -19.31
C HIS A 398 31.28 -45.02 -17.94
N SER A 399 30.55 -44.56 -16.92
CA SER A 399 29.95 -45.32 -15.80
C SER A 399 30.84 -46.16 -14.90
N GLU A 400 30.83 -45.85 -13.60
CA GLU A 400 30.64 -46.88 -12.58
C GLU A 400 29.93 -46.33 -11.33
N ASP A 401 29.00 -47.16 -10.88
CA ASP A 401 28.10 -47.10 -9.74
C ASP A 401 28.87 -47.25 -8.43
N LEU A 402 28.41 -46.63 -7.33
CA LEU A 402 28.66 -47.10 -5.95
C LEU A 402 27.75 -46.39 -4.95
N SER A 403 26.91 -47.19 -4.32
CA SER A 403 25.98 -46.86 -3.25
C SER A 403 26.66 -46.65 -1.88
N THR A 404 25.86 -46.16 -0.92
CA THR A 404 26.00 -46.25 0.56
C THR A 404 27.01 -45.35 1.30
N ARG A 405 26.53 -44.28 1.97
CA ARG A 405 26.30 -44.20 3.45
C ARG A 405 25.91 -42.78 3.94
N PRO A 406 25.23 -42.66 5.10
CA PRO A 406 24.53 -41.46 5.56
C PRO A 406 25.42 -40.51 6.38
N VAL A 407 25.05 -39.23 6.43
CA VAL A 407 25.70 -38.21 7.26
C VAL A 407 24.78 -37.86 8.43
N ASP A 408 25.27 -38.15 9.63
CA ASP A 408 24.70 -37.83 10.93
C ASP A 408 24.55 -36.31 11.16
N TRP A 409 23.44 -35.92 11.78
CA TRP A 409 23.24 -34.59 12.36
C TRP A 409 23.31 -34.70 13.89
N PRO A 410 24.13 -33.90 14.60
CA PRO A 410 24.18 -33.97 16.05
C PRO A 410 23.03 -33.17 16.66
N LEU A 411 22.28 -33.85 17.53
CA LEU A 411 21.45 -33.24 18.56
C LEU A 411 22.35 -32.51 19.56
N LYS A 412 21.96 -31.29 19.93
CA LYS A 412 22.39 -30.64 21.17
C LYS A 412 21.19 -30.51 22.09
N GLU A 413 21.49 -30.82 23.35
CA GLU A 413 20.66 -30.89 24.55
C GLU A 413 19.86 -29.63 24.86
#